data_AF-A0A1W6BBR1-F1
#
_entry.id   AF-A0A1W6BBR1-F1
#
_cell.length_a   1.000
_cell.length_b   1.000
_cell.length_c   1.000
_cell.angle_alpha   90.00
_cell.angle_beta   90.00
_cell.angle_gamma   90.00
#
_symmetry.space_group_name_H-M   'P 1'
#
loop_
_entity.id
_entity.type
_entity.pdbx_description
1 polymer ?
#
loop_
_entity_poly.entity_id
_entity_poly.type
_entity_poly.pdbx_seq_one_letter_code
_entity_poly.pdbx_strand_id
1 'polypeptide(L)'
;MLNTLESLFNLARERKKTPVDGSYTNKLLSDKSLSKEKILEEINELIEAVEKNSNKIHEAADVFYHLIMYLEANDVKIEDVMEELNKRKK
;
A
#
# COMPACT_ATOMS: atom_id res chain seq x y z
N MET A 1 1.47 4.28 -17.23
CA MET A 1 0.44 5.08 -16.50
C MET A 1 0.28 4.66 -15.03
N LEU A 2 1.06 3.71 -14.51
CA LEU A 2 1.06 3.38 -13.06
C LEU A 2 2.49 3.23 -12.53
N ASN A 3 3.47 3.85 -13.21
CA ASN A 3 4.90 3.72 -12.91
C ASN A 3 5.22 4.16 -11.47
N THR A 4 4.44 5.09 -10.90
CA THR A 4 4.55 5.48 -9.50
C THR A 4 4.29 4.32 -8.54
N LEU A 5 3.26 3.50 -8.79
CA LEU A 5 2.95 2.33 -7.96
C LEU A 5 4.06 1.28 -8.07
N GLU A 6 4.55 1.03 -9.29
CA GLU A 6 5.68 0.12 -9.52
C GLU A 6 6.93 0.58 -8.77
N SER A 7 7.26 1.88 -8.82
CA SER A 7 8.37 2.46 -8.06
C SER A 7 8.18 2.30 -6.55
N LEU A 8 6.95 2.39 -6.03
CA LEU A 8 6.66 2.17 -4.60
C LEU A 8 6.84 0.70 -4.18
N PHE A 9 6.42 -0.26 -5.02
CA PHE A 9 6.73 -1.69 -4.78
C PHE A 9 8.24 -1.94 -4.79
N ASN A 10 8.95 -1.37 -5.76
CA ASN A 10 10.41 -1.49 -5.82
C ASN A 10 11.09 -0.86 -4.60
N LEU A 11 10.63 0.31 -4.16
CA LEU A 11 11.10 0.96 -2.93
C LEU A 11 10.84 0.06 -1.71
N ALA A 12 9.65 -0.51 -1.56
CA ALA A 12 9.33 -1.41 -0.45
C ALA A 12 10.28 -2.61 -0.41
N ARG A 13 10.49 -3.25 -1.56
CA ARG A 13 11.41 -4.39 -1.73
C ARG A 13 12.86 -3.99 -1.44
N GLU A 14 13.29 -2.82 -1.88
CA GLU A 14 14.61 -2.28 -1.57
C GLU A 14 14.77 -2.06 -0.07
N ARG A 15 13.77 -1.47 0.61
CA ARG A 15 13.79 -1.25 2.06
C ARG A 15 13.79 -2.55 2.86
N LYS A 16 13.16 -3.63 2.36
CA LYS A 16 13.29 -4.97 2.95
C LYS A 16 14.72 -5.51 2.84
N LYS A 17 15.40 -5.28 1.71
CA LYS A 17 16.78 -5.76 1.46
C LYS A 17 17.84 -4.92 2.19
N THR A 18 17.65 -3.61 2.20
CA THR A 18 18.55 -2.62 2.78
C THR A 18 17.73 -1.73 3.73
N PRO A 19 17.49 -2.19 4.97
CA PRO A 19 16.73 -1.43 5.94
C PRO A 19 17.40 -0.10 6.27
N VAL A 20 16.58 0.93 6.51
CA VAL A 20 17.05 2.23 6.98
C VAL A 20 16.42 2.52 8.33
N ASP A 21 17.28 2.67 9.33
CA ASP A 21 16.88 2.93 10.71
C ASP A 21 16.03 4.19 10.81
N GLY A 22 14.95 4.11 11.60
CA GLY A 22 14.00 5.20 11.79
C GLY A 22 13.06 5.47 10.60
N SER A 23 13.19 4.76 9.48
CA SER A 23 12.27 4.92 8.35
C SER A 23 10.87 4.39 8.68
N TYR A 24 9.85 5.21 8.45
CA TYR A 24 8.45 4.80 8.60
C TYR A 24 8.10 3.62 7.70
N THR A 25 8.60 3.61 6.45
CA THR A 25 8.46 2.50 5.52
C THR A 25 8.98 1.19 6.12
N ASN A 26 10.19 1.22 6.69
CA ASN A 26 10.76 0.03 7.33
C ASN A 26 9.94 -0.42 8.54
N LYS A 27 9.41 0.51 9.34
CA LYS A 27 8.52 0.20 10.47
C LYS A 27 7.27 -0.56 9.99
N LEU A 28 6.60 -0.06 8.95
CA LEU A 28 5.42 -0.72 8.36
C LEU A 28 5.76 -2.12 7.80
N LEU A 29 6.92 -2.26 7.16
CA LEU A 29 7.36 -3.53 6.59
C LEU A 29 7.74 -4.57 7.65
N SER A 30 8.26 -4.14 8.80
CA SER A 30 8.63 -5.02 9.92
C SER A 30 7.48 -5.32 10.88
N ASP A 31 6.51 -4.41 11.02
CA ASP A 31 5.38 -4.51 11.93
C ASP A 31 4.08 -4.77 11.16
N LYS A 32 3.71 -6.05 11.07
CA LYS A 32 2.49 -6.50 10.40
C LYS A 32 1.21 -6.01 11.09
N SER A 33 1.26 -5.77 12.40
CA SER A 33 0.10 -5.25 13.14
C SER A 33 -0.13 -3.80 12.79
N LEU A 34 0.93 -2.99 12.80
CA LEU A 34 0.87 -1.59 12.42
C LEU A 34 0.43 -1.39 10.97
N SER A 35 1.00 -2.15 10.03
CA SER A 35 0.60 -2.05 8.62
C SER A 35 -0.87 -2.44 8.41
N LYS A 36 -1.39 -3.44 9.14
CA LYS A 36 -2.81 -3.79 9.15
C LYS A 36 -3.68 -2.66 9.71
N GLU A 37 -3.28 -2.08 10.84
CA GLU A 37 -4.01 -0.97 11.47
C GLU A 37 -4.12 0.22 10.51
N LYS A 38 -3.00 0.62 9.90
CA LYS A 38 -2.98 1.72 8.94
C LYS A 38 -3.87 1.47 7.73
N ILE A 39 -3.79 0.32 7.06
CA ILE A 39 -4.66 0.10 5.89
C ILE A 39 -6.15 0.11 6.24
N LEU A 40 -6.54 -0.30 7.45
CA LEU A 40 -7.92 -0.18 7.93
C LEU A 40 -8.33 1.28 8.15
N GLU A 41 -7.44 2.08 8.75
CA GLU A 41 -7.62 3.52 8.93
C GLU A 41 -7.81 4.24 7.58
N GLU A 42 -6.86 4.09 6.66
CA GLU A 42 -6.87 4.78 5.36
C GLU A 42 -8.09 4.43 4.51
N ILE A 43 -8.56 3.18 4.57
CA ILE A 43 -9.78 2.78 3.86
C ILE A 43 -11.00 3.49 4.43
N ASN A 44 -11.11 3.63 5.76
CA ASN A 44 -12.21 4.36 6.38
C ASN A 44 -12.14 5.85 6.05
N GLU A 45 -10.95 6.45 6.10
CA GLU A 45 -10.73 7.85 5.75
C GLU A 45 -11.07 8.13 4.28
N LEU A 46 -10.68 7.24 3.36
CA LEU A 46 -11.06 7.33 1.95
C LEU A 46 -12.58 7.27 1.76
N ILE A 47 -13.27 6.35 2.45
CA ILE A 47 -14.75 6.26 2.37
C ILE A 47 -15.37 7.57 2.84
N GLU A 48 -14.97 8.07 4.00
CA GLU A 48 -15.45 9.32 4.57
C GLU A 48 -15.17 10.53 3.64
N ALA A 49 -13.96 10.63 3.10
CA ALA A 49 -13.54 11.64 2.14
C ALA A 49 -14.40 11.64 0.87
N VAL A 50 -14.73 10.43 0.37
CA VAL A 50 -15.61 10.27 -0.79
C VAL A 50 -17.03 10.76 -0.48
N GLU A 51 -17.58 10.37 0.67
CA GLU A 51 -18.92 10.76 1.13
C GLU A 51 -19.04 12.27 1.37
N LYS A 52 -18.05 12.87 2.01
CA LYS A 52 -18.02 14.31 2.35
C LYS A 52 -17.55 15.21 1.21
N ASN A 53 -17.16 14.62 0.09
CA ASN A 53 -16.58 15.32 -1.06
C ASN A 53 -15.33 16.16 -0.75
N SER A 54 -14.44 15.64 0.10
CA SER A 54 -13.22 16.31 0.58
C SER A 54 -12.00 15.40 0.41
N ASN A 55 -10.80 15.94 0.16
CA ASN A 55 -9.50 15.24 0.21
C ASN A 55 -9.35 13.86 -0.48
N LYS A 56 -10.30 13.40 -1.30
CA LYS A 56 -10.35 12.04 -1.89
C LYS A 56 -9.07 11.56 -2.54
N ILE A 57 -8.35 12.46 -3.20
CA ILE A 57 -7.11 12.14 -3.92
C ILE A 57 -5.98 11.81 -2.92
N HIS A 58 -5.95 12.50 -1.78
CA HIS A 58 -4.97 12.28 -0.73
C HIS A 58 -5.21 10.92 -0.07
N GLU A 59 -6.43 10.68 0.42
CA GLU A 59 -6.77 9.41 1.07
C GLU A 59 -6.62 8.22 0.11
N ALA A 60 -6.94 8.40 -1.18
CA ALA A 60 -6.73 7.34 -2.17
C ALA A 60 -5.24 7.02 -2.35
N ALA A 61 -4.37 8.04 -2.32
CA ALA A 61 -2.93 7.84 -2.39
C ALA A 61 -2.41 7.09 -1.15
N ASP A 62 -2.92 7.42 0.03
CA ASP A 62 -2.52 6.78 1.28
C ASP A 62 -3.00 5.33 1.36
N VAL A 63 -4.23 5.04 0.92
CA VAL A 63 -4.70 3.66 0.72
C VAL A 63 -3.74 2.88 -0.19
N PHE A 64 -3.33 3.43 -1.33
CA PHE A 64 -2.37 2.74 -2.20
C PHE A 64 -1.03 2.51 -1.51
N TYR A 65 -0.46 3.53 -0.87
CA TYR A 65 0.83 3.41 -0.18
C TYR A 65 0.79 2.34 0.92
N HIS A 66 -0.21 2.40 1.80
CA HIS A 66 -0.35 1.47 2.92
C HIS A 66 -0.72 0.06 2.46
N LEU A 67 -1.51 -0.09 1.40
CA LEU A 67 -1.78 -1.41 0.80
C LEU A 67 -0.49 -2.04 0.26
N ILE A 68 0.36 -1.27 -0.44
CA ILE A 68 1.65 -1.76 -0.95
C ILE A 68 2.52 -2.27 0.20
N MET A 69 2.66 -1.48 1.27
CA MET A 69 3.45 -1.89 2.43
C MET A 69 2.87 -3.14 3.10
N TYR A 70 1.55 -3.22 3.24
CA TYR A 70 0.88 -4.36 3.83
C TYR A 70 1.07 -5.65 3.01
N LEU A 71 0.96 -5.56 1.67
CA LEU A 71 1.20 -6.70 0.77
C LEU A 71 2.65 -7.18 0.88
N GLU A 72 3.62 -6.27 0.78
CA GLU A 72 5.04 -6.61 0.85
C GLU A 72 5.46 -7.11 2.25
N ALA A 73 4.88 -6.59 3.33
CA ALA A 73 5.08 -7.10 4.70
C ALA A 73 4.56 -8.54 4.87
N ASN A 74 3.57 -8.94 4.07
CA ASN A 74 2.95 -10.27 4.11
C ASN A 74 3.36 -11.19 2.96
N ASP A 75 4.42 -10.81 2.23
CA ASP A 75 4.98 -11.57 1.11
C ASP A 75 3.93 -11.90 0.02
N VAL A 76 2.92 -11.02 -0.14
CA VAL A 76 1.95 -11.08 -1.22
C VAL A 76 2.50 -10.27 -2.39
N LYS A 77 2.78 -10.96 -3.50
CA LYS A 77 3.33 -10.32 -4.70
C LYS A 77 2.25 -9.60 -5.49
N ILE A 78 2.53 -8.35 -5.88
CA ILE A 78 1.63 -7.58 -6.75
C ILE A 78 1.45 -8.27 -8.11
N GLU A 79 2.47 -8.98 -8.58
CA GLU A 79 2.43 -9.75 -9.82
C GLU A 79 1.28 -10.78 -9.78
N ASP A 80 1.14 -11.54 -8.69
CA ASP A 80 0.09 -12.53 -8.51
C ASP A 80 -1.31 -11.87 -8.43
N VAL A 81 -1.40 -10.72 -7.74
CA VAL A 81 -2.64 -9.92 -7.67
C VAL A 81 -3.05 -9.40 -9.06
N MET A 82 -2.08 -8.97 -9.88
CA MET A 82 -2.35 -8.49 -11.23
C MET A 82 -2.81 -9.61 -12.17
N GLU A 83 -2.26 -10.83 -12.04
CA GLU A 83 -2.77 -12.01 -12.73
C GLU A 83 -4.22 -12.29 -12.36
N GLU A 84 -4.55 -12.24 -11.07
CA GLU A 84 -5.91 -12.44 -10.57
C GLU A 84 -6.87 -11.36 -11.09
N LEU A 85 -6.47 -10.08 -11.06
CA LEU A 85 -7.26 -9.00 -11.64
C LEU A 85 -7.48 -9.17 -13.14
N ASN A 86 -6.48 -9.66 -13.89
CA ASN A 86 -6.64 -9.92 -15.32
C ASN A 86 -7.67 -11.02 -15.60
N LYS A 87 -7.83 -12.02 -14.72
CA LYS A 87 -8.90 -13.03 -14.84
C LYS A 87 -10.30 -12.43 -14.67
N ARG A 88 -10.44 -11.35 -13.89
CA ARG A 88 -11.71 -10.65 -13.62
C ARG A 88 -12.15 -9.68 -14.72
N LYS A 89 -11.26 -9.35 -15.66
CA LYS A 89 -11.57 -8.47 -16.82
C LYS A 89 -12.33 -9.19 -17.95
N LYS A 90 -12.69 -10.46 -17.76
CA LYS A 90 -13.46 -11.24 -18.73
C LYS A 90 -14.93 -10.84 -18.72
#